data_AF-A0A1G7NIR5-F1
#
_entry.id   AF-A0A1G7NIR5-F1
#
_cell.length_a   1.000
_cell.length_b   1.000
_cell.length_c   1.000
_cell.angle_alpha   90.00
_cell.angle_beta   90.00
_cell.angle_gamma   90.00
#
_symmetry.space_group_name_H-M   'P 1'
#
loop_
_entity.id
_entity.type
_entity.pdbx_description
1 polymer ?
#
loop_
_entity_poly.entity_id
_entity_poly.type
_entity_poly.pdbx_seq_one_letter_code
_entity_poly.pdbx_strand_id
1 'polypeptide(L)'
;MNNTVKLNSADRRQYGSKALSALWKQLTCILAAGLFGIGQAVACDACQKQQPKLFQGITHGAGPSSNWDYVIVAVMTIVTLYTLYATVKRIVRPAEKETNHIKNMIFNQ
;
A
#
# COMPACT_ATOMS: atom_id res chain seq x y z
N MET A 1 -14.05 -16.15 34.34
CA MET A 1 -12.65 -15.82 34.67
C MET A 1 -12.19 -14.73 33.72
N ASN A 2 -12.05 -13.50 34.23
CA ASN A 2 -11.85 -12.30 33.42
C ASN A 2 -10.35 -11.99 33.36
N ASN A 3 -9.68 -12.33 32.25
CA ASN A 3 -8.25 -12.15 32.08
C ASN A 3 -7.98 -10.89 31.25
N THR A 4 -7.95 -9.74 31.92
CA THR A 4 -7.52 -8.49 31.28
C THR A 4 -6.00 -8.43 31.31
N VAL A 5 -5.38 -8.86 30.21
CA VAL A 5 -3.94 -8.65 29.99
C VAL A 5 -3.71 -7.14 29.83
N LYS A 6 -3.35 -6.46 30.93
CA LYS A 6 -2.87 -5.07 30.90
C LYS A 6 -1.50 -5.04 30.22
N LEU A 7 -1.48 -4.93 28.89
CA LEU A 7 -0.24 -4.69 28.15
C LEU A 7 0.26 -3.26 28.42
N ASN A 8 1.45 -3.20 29.01
CA ASN A 8 2.21 -1.99 29.33
C ASN A 8 2.45 -1.13 28.07
N SER A 9 2.51 0.19 28.21
CA SER A 9 2.77 1.15 27.14
C SER A 9 4.14 0.94 26.45
N ALA A 10 5.12 0.36 27.15
CA ALA A 10 6.41 -0.05 26.59
C ALA A 10 6.28 -1.28 25.66
N ASP A 11 5.50 -2.27 26.09
CA ASP A 11 5.21 -3.48 25.32
C ASP A 11 4.43 -3.14 24.03
N ARG A 12 3.52 -2.17 24.13
CA ARG A 12 2.77 -1.61 22.98
C ARG A 12 3.64 -0.87 21.95
N ARG A 13 4.84 -0.42 22.31
CA ARG A 13 5.84 0.15 21.38
C ARG A 13 6.68 -0.95 20.74
N GLN A 14 7.09 -1.95 21.52
CA GLN A 14 7.92 -3.07 21.08
C GLN A 14 7.18 -4.03 20.13
N TYR A 15 5.92 -4.34 20.42
CA TYR A 15 5.08 -5.15 19.53
C TYR A 15 4.77 -4.42 18.21
N GLY A 16 4.68 -3.08 18.25
CA GLY A 16 4.44 -2.23 17.07
C GLY A 16 5.59 -2.22 16.07
N SER A 17 6.86 -2.22 16.51
CA SER A 17 8.00 -2.24 15.59
C SER A 17 8.23 -3.62 14.97
N LYS A 18 7.91 -4.68 15.71
CA LYS A 18 7.99 -6.08 15.26
C LYS A 18 6.89 -6.41 14.23
N ALA A 19 5.65 -6.00 14.49
CA ALA A 19 4.55 -6.17 13.53
C ALA A 19 4.75 -5.32 12.27
N LEU A 20 5.21 -4.07 12.41
CA LEU A 20 5.50 -3.19 11.28
C LEU A 20 6.61 -3.76 10.39
N SER A 21 7.68 -4.30 10.97
CA SER A 21 8.78 -4.91 10.19
C SER A 21 8.40 -6.26 9.57
N ALA A 22 7.55 -7.06 10.23
CA ALA A 22 7.01 -8.29 9.66
C ALA A 22 6.07 -8.01 8.47
N LEU A 23 5.21 -7.00 8.59
CA LEU A 23 4.34 -6.54 7.51
C LEU A 23 5.12 -5.88 6.38
N TRP A 24 6.20 -5.16 6.67
CA TRP A 24 7.07 -4.61 5.64
C TRP A 24 7.79 -5.71 4.87
N LYS A 25 8.20 -6.79 5.55
CA LYS A 25 8.74 -8.01 4.91
C LYS A 25 7.68 -8.73 4.08
N GLN A 26 6.45 -8.87 4.56
CA GLN A 26 5.38 -9.48 3.77
C GLN A 26 4.95 -8.62 2.58
N LEU A 27 4.81 -7.30 2.76
CA LEU A 27 4.51 -6.36 1.68
C LEU A 27 5.61 -6.36 0.63
N THR A 28 6.89 -6.37 1.03
CA THR A 28 8.01 -6.47 0.08
C THR A 28 8.04 -7.81 -0.66
N CYS A 29 7.69 -8.92 0.00
CA CYS A 29 7.54 -10.22 -0.66
C CYS A 29 6.34 -10.26 -1.63
N ILE A 30 5.20 -9.66 -1.26
CA ILE A 30 4.01 -9.59 -2.11
C ILE A 30 4.23 -8.65 -3.30
N LEU A 31 4.90 -7.51 -3.11
CA LEU A 31 5.30 -6.62 -4.20
C LEU A 31 6.30 -7.30 -5.14
N ALA A 32 7.27 -8.05 -4.60
CA ALA A 32 8.22 -8.82 -5.42
C ALA A 32 7.51 -9.95 -6.20
N ALA A 33 6.56 -10.65 -5.58
CA ALA A 33 5.76 -11.68 -6.24
C ALA A 33 4.78 -11.09 -7.29
N GLY A 34 4.19 -9.93 -7.00
CA GLY A 34 3.32 -9.21 -7.92
C GLY A 34 4.06 -8.64 -9.14
N LEU A 35 5.31 -8.21 -8.96
CA LEU A 35 6.18 -7.77 -10.06
C LEU A 35 6.48 -8.90 -11.06
N PHE A 36 6.46 -10.15 -10.61
CA PHE A 36 6.73 -11.33 -11.46
C PHE A 36 5.58 -11.67 -12.41
N GLY A 37 4.36 -11.20 -12.14
CA GLY A 37 3.14 -11.61 -12.85
C GLY A 37 2.66 -10.68 -13.97
N ILE A 38 3.41 -9.62 -14.33
CA ILE A 38 2.95 -8.63 -15.30
C ILE A 38 3.16 -9.16 -16.73
N GLY A 39 2.14 -9.83 -17.27
CA GLY A 39 2.08 -10.21 -18.68
C GLY A 39 2.20 -8.99 -19.58
N GLN A 40 3.18 -9.01 -20.48
CA GLN A 40 3.45 -7.95 -21.43
C GLN A 40 2.36 -7.97 -22.52
N ALA A 41 1.41 -7.05 -22.47
CA ALA A 41 0.52 -6.81 -23.60
C ALA A 41 1.34 -6.11 -24.69
N VAL A 42 1.68 -6.84 -25.76
CA VAL A 42 2.48 -6.33 -26.88
C VAL A 42 1.67 -5.25 -27.61
N ALA A 43 2.10 -3.99 -27.50
CA ALA A 43 1.54 -2.89 -28.28
C ALA A 43 1.98 -3.01 -29.76
N CYS A 44 1.12 -2.64 -30.70
CA CYS A 44 1.54 -2.50 -32.10
C CYS A 44 2.48 -1.29 -32.28
N ASP A 45 3.30 -1.29 -33.33
CA ASP A 45 4.31 -0.25 -33.61
C ASP A 45 3.74 1.18 -33.61
N ALA A 46 2.48 1.33 -34.04
CA ALA A 46 1.78 2.62 -34.05
C ALA A 46 1.51 3.12 -32.63
N CYS A 47 1.01 2.26 -31.74
CA CYS A 47 0.74 2.60 -30.35
C CYS A 47 2.03 2.85 -29.56
N GLN A 48 3.11 2.11 -29.86
CA GLN A 48 4.40 2.29 -29.18
C GLN A 48 5.04 3.65 -29.51
N LYS A 49 4.92 4.13 -30.75
CA LYS A 49 5.41 5.47 -31.16
C LYS A 49 4.67 6.63 -30.51
N GLN A 50 3.40 6.44 -30.13
CA GLN A 50 2.60 7.45 -29.44
C GLN A 50 2.82 7.46 -27.92
N GLN A 51 3.53 6.48 -27.38
CA GLN A 51 3.89 6.46 -25.97
C GLN A 51 5.07 7.39 -25.68
N PRO A 52 5.09 8.03 -24.50
CA PRO A 52 6.20 8.88 -24.09
C PRO A 52 7.48 8.06 -23.95
N LYS A 53 8.62 8.61 -24.39
CA LYS A 53 9.92 7.90 -24.51
C LYS A 53 10.34 7.08 -23.28
N LEU A 54 9.95 7.51 -22.08
CA LEU A 54 10.28 6.85 -20.81
C LEU A 54 9.41 5.61 -20.50
N PHE A 55 8.22 5.50 -21.09
CA PHE A 55 7.25 4.45 -20.79
C PHE A 55 6.87 3.61 -22.02
N GLN A 56 7.60 3.76 -23.13
CA GLN A 56 7.39 2.98 -24.35
C GLN A 56 7.57 1.48 -24.07
N GLY A 57 6.51 0.69 -24.31
CA GLY A 57 6.49 -0.75 -24.07
C GLY A 57 6.13 -1.18 -22.65
N ILE A 58 5.90 -0.24 -21.72
CA ILE A 58 5.48 -0.54 -20.34
C ILE A 58 4.01 -0.19 -20.13
N THR A 59 3.61 1.00 -20.56
CA THR A 59 2.22 1.46 -20.42
C THR A 59 1.41 1.08 -21.65
N HIS A 60 0.10 0.93 -21.50
CA HIS A 60 -0.84 0.80 -22.62
C HIS A 60 -1.55 2.14 -22.81
N GLY A 61 -1.91 2.47 -24.05
CA GLY A 61 -2.58 3.73 -24.38
C GLY A 61 -1.65 4.95 -24.51
N ALA A 62 -2.25 6.10 -24.82
CA ALA A 62 -1.55 7.37 -24.94
C ALA A 62 -1.12 7.87 -23.56
N GLY A 63 0.15 8.25 -23.44
CA GLY A 63 0.66 8.84 -22.21
C GLY A 63 0.23 10.29 -22.02
N PRO A 64 0.61 10.91 -20.89
CA PRO A 64 0.34 12.32 -20.62
C PRO A 64 0.92 13.21 -21.73
N SER A 65 0.10 14.12 -22.26
CA SER A 65 0.44 14.94 -23.43
C SER A 65 1.26 16.17 -23.08
N SER A 66 1.03 16.71 -21.87
CA SER A 66 1.67 17.92 -21.36
C SER A 66 2.55 17.63 -20.15
N ASN A 67 3.57 18.46 -19.93
CA ASN A 67 4.40 18.41 -18.72
C ASN A 67 3.57 18.58 -17.43
N TRP A 68 2.48 19.35 -17.51
CA TRP A 68 1.57 19.55 -16.38
C TRP A 68 0.79 18.28 -16.01
N ASP A 69 0.49 17.43 -17.00
CA ASP A 69 -0.20 16.17 -16.76
C ASP A 69 0.68 15.24 -15.90
N TYR A 70 2.01 15.27 -16.08
CA TYR A 70 2.96 14.53 -15.24
C TYR A 70 2.99 15.02 -13.79
N VAL A 71 2.83 16.33 -13.56
CA VAL A 71 2.76 16.90 -12.21
C VAL A 71 1.52 16.37 -11.50
N ILE A 72 0.37 16.34 -12.17
CA ILE A 72 -0.88 15.82 -11.61
C ILE A 72 -0.73 14.33 -11.27
N VAL A 73 -0.18 13.53 -12.19
CA VAL A 73 0.07 12.10 -11.96
C VAL A 73 0.99 11.88 -10.77
N ALA A 74 2.06 12.69 -10.63
CA ALA A 74 2.97 12.60 -9.50
C ALA A 74 2.27 12.91 -8.16
N VAL A 75 1.47 13.99 -8.12
CA VAL A 75 0.71 14.36 -6.91
C VAL A 75 -0.30 13.28 -6.54
N MET A 76 -1.06 12.76 -7.50
CA MET A 76 -2.04 11.70 -7.25
C MET A 76 -1.37 10.42 -6.74
N THR A 77 -0.20 10.08 -7.28
CA THR A 77 0.58 8.94 -6.81
C THR A 77 1.01 9.12 -5.35
N ILE A 78 1.53 10.29 -4.98
CA ILE A 78 1.93 10.60 -3.59
C ILE A 78 0.73 10.49 -2.64
N VAL A 79 -0.41 11.10 -2.99
CA VAL A 79 -1.63 11.05 -2.17
C VAL A 79 -2.10 9.61 -2.00
N THR A 80 -2.11 8.81 -3.07
CA THR A 80 -2.53 7.41 -3.05
C THR A 80 -1.61 6.56 -2.17
N LEU A 81 -0.29 6.76 -2.24
CA LEU A 81 0.66 6.07 -1.38
C LEU A 81 0.46 6.46 0.10
N TYR A 82 0.18 7.73 0.36
CA TYR A 82 -0.11 8.21 1.72
C TYR A 82 -1.41 7.60 2.27
N THR A 83 -2.50 7.59 1.49
CA THR A 83 -3.79 7.02 1.92
C THR A 83 -3.68 5.51 2.10
N LEU A 84 -2.99 4.80 1.21
CA LEU A 84 -2.70 3.38 1.36
C LEU A 84 -1.93 3.10 2.65
N TYR A 85 -0.85 3.85 2.90
CA TYR A 85 -0.07 3.74 4.14
C TYR A 85 -0.93 3.99 5.38
N ALA A 86 -1.72 5.06 5.40
CA ALA A 86 -2.58 5.39 6.52
C ALA A 86 -3.67 4.34 6.76
N THR A 87 -4.22 3.77 5.69
CA THR A 87 -5.24 2.71 5.73
C THR A 87 -4.65 1.44 6.33
N VAL A 88 -3.52 0.96 5.79
CA VAL A 88 -2.81 -0.20 6.33
C VAL A 88 -2.42 0.03 7.79
N LYS A 89 -1.88 1.20 8.12
CA LYS A 89 -1.51 1.57 9.51
C LYS A 89 -2.69 1.46 10.48
N ARG A 90 -3.89 1.88 10.07
CA ARG A 90 -5.09 1.85 10.93
C ARG A 90 -5.72 0.46 11.02
N ILE A 91 -5.63 -0.36 9.97
CA ILE A 91 -6.06 -1.76 10.01
C ILE A 91 -5.15 -2.57 10.95
N VAL A 92 -3.85 -2.38 10.83
CA VAL A 92 -2.85 -3.10 11.65
C VAL A 92 -2.85 -2.60 13.09
N ARG A 93 -3.08 -1.31 13.30
CA ARG A 93 -3.07 -0.68 14.63
C ARG A 93 -4.27 0.25 14.78
N PRO A 94 -5.43 -0.28 15.18
CA PRO A 94 -6.60 0.54 15.48
C PRO A 94 -6.25 1.49 16.64
N ALA A 95 -6.48 2.78 16.43
CA ALA A 95 -6.23 3.82 17.43
C ALA A 95 -7.35 3.92 18.47
N GLU A 96 -8.45 3.20 18.26
CA GLU A 96 -9.64 3.17 19.12
C GLU A 96 -9.37 2.24 20.33
N LYS A 97 -9.56 2.77 21.53
CA LYS A 97 -9.29 2.06 22.81
C LYS A 97 -10.54 1.39 23.40
N GLU A 98 -11.71 1.63 22.80
CA GLU A 98 -12.99 1.12 23.28
C GLU A 98 -13.15 -0.35 22.89
N THR A 99 -13.32 -1.24 23.88
CA THR A 99 -13.41 -2.69 23.69
C THR A 99 -14.70 -3.14 23.01
N ASN A 100 -15.73 -2.30 23.03
CA ASN A 100 -17.06 -2.60 22.46
C ASN A 100 -17.20 -2.16 20.99
N HIS A 101 -16.13 -1.72 20.35
CA HIS A 101 -16.18 -1.31 18.95
C HIS A 101 -16.01 -2.53 18.03
N ILE A 102 -16.76 -2.58 16.92
CA ILE A 102 -16.82 -3.75 16.01
C ILE A 102 -15.42 -4.20 15.54
N LYS A 103 -14.46 -3.27 15.45
CA LYS A 103 -13.07 -3.52 15.05
C LYS A 103 -12.24 -4.28 16.10
N ASN A 104 -12.60 -4.21 17.38
CA ASN A 104 -11.87 -4.84 18.49
C ASN A 104 -12.45 -6.19 18.92
N MET A 105 -13.67 -6.54 18.46
CA MET A 105 -14.32 -7.81 18.81
C MET A 105 -13.63 -9.02 18.16
N ILE A 106 -13.00 -8.85 16.99
CA ILE A 106 -12.31 -9.92 16.26
C ILE A 106 -11.00 -10.35 16.97
N PHE A 107 -10.38 -9.45 17.73
CA PHE A 107 -9.12 -9.71 18.43
C PHE A 107 -9.29 -10.17 19.89
N ASN A 108 -10.52 -10.20 20.41
CA ASN A 108 -10.85 -10.57 21.78
C ASN A 108 -11.70 -11.85 21.88
N GLN A 109 -11.66 -12.69 20.84
CA GLN A 109 -12.14 -14.07 20.91
C GLN A 109 -11.01 -15.00 21.32
#